data_AF-A0A2H0BRZ8-F1
#
_entry.id   AF-A0A2H0BRZ8-F1
#
_cell.length_a   1.000
_cell.length_b   1.000
_cell.length_c   1.000
_cell.angle_alpha   90.00
_cell.angle_beta   90.00
_cell.angle_gamma   90.00
#
_symmetry.space_group_name_H-M   'P 1'
#
loop_
_entity.id
_entity.type
_entity.pdbx_description
1 polymer ?
#
loop_
_entity_poly.entity_id
_entity_poly.type
_entity_poly.pdbx_seq_one_letter_code
_entity_poly.pdbx_strand_id
1 'polypeptide(L)'
;MQKHKLLLSLSYGAGLRVSEVISLKVQDLDLEELTVHIKLAKAQEDRISIIPESLVADLENLVAGKSTNDFVFASERGGVLTTRTAQKNF
;
A
#
# COMPACT_ATOMS: atom_id res chain seq x y z
N MET A 1 -10.33 9.93 -7.44
CA MET A 1 -9.45 9.67 -8.61
C MET A 1 -7.95 9.78 -8.31
N GLN A 2 -7.47 10.69 -7.44
CA GLN A 2 -6.02 10.89 -7.20
C GLN A 2 -5.28 9.66 -6.61
N LYS A 3 -5.93 8.90 -5.70
CA LYS A 3 -5.32 7.75 -4.99
C LYS A 3 -4.87 6.60 -5.90
N HIS A 4 -5.63 6.30 -6.95
CA HIS A 4 -5.30 5.21 -7.88
C HIS A 4 -4.09 5.55 -8.75
N LYS A 5 -3.93 6.82 -9.12
CA LYS A 5 -2.76 7.30 -9.86
C LYS A 5 -1.50 7.15 -9.01
N LEU A 6 -1.54 7.62 -7.76
CA LEU A 6 -0.41 7.50 -6.83
C LEU A 6 -0.04 6.03 -6.56
N LEU A 7 -1.03 5.16 -6.40
CA LEU A 7 -0.82 3.72 -6.26
C LEU A 7 -0.07 3.13 -7.47
N LEU A 8 -0.51 3.47 -8.69
CA LEU A 8 0.12 2.97 -9.91
C LEU A 8 1.51 3.57 -10.12
N SER A 9 1.69 4.85 -9.80
CA SER A 9 2.99 5.53 -9.82
C SER A 9 3.97 4.91 -8.84
N LEU A 10 3.52 4.55 -7.63
CA LEU A 10 4.35 3.86 -6.64
C LEU A 10 4.68 2.44 -7.10
N SER A 11 3.70 1.69 -7.60
CA SER A 11 3.91 0.36 -8.18
C SER A 11 4.96 0.38 -9.29
N TYR A 12 4.86 1.35 -10.21
CA TYR A 12 5.80 1.48 -11.32
C TYR A 12 7.18 2.00 -10.88
N GLY A 13 7.21 3.09 -10.10
CA GLY A 13 8.43 3.78 -9.72
C GLY A 13 9.27 3.04 -8.68
N ALA A 14 8.61 2.35 -7.75
CA ALA A 14 9.28 1.54 -6.72
C ALA A 14 9.22 0.03 -7.02
N GLY A 15 8.76 -0.38 -8.21
CA GLY A 15 8.77 -1.78 -8.65
C GLY A 15 7.98 -2.74 -7.76
N LEU A 16 6.94 -2.24 -7.08
CA LEU A 16 6.04 -3.04 -6.27
C LEU A 16 4.93 -3.63 -7.12
N ARG A 17 4.48 -4.84 -6.78
CA ARG A 17 3.25 -5.40 -7.34
C ARG A 17 2.05 -4.67 -6.75
N VAL A 18 0.98 -4.54 -7.53
CA VAL A 18 -0.28 -3.91 -7.08
C VAL A 18 -0.78 -4.55 -5.77
N SER A 19 -0.65 -5.88 -5.63
CA SER A 19 -1.02 -6.61 -4.41
C SER A 19 -0.21 -6.22 -3.18
N GLU A 20 1.06 -5.85 -3.35
CA GLU A 20 1.94 -5.42 -2.26
C GLU A 20 1.58 -3.99 -1.84
N VAL A 21 1.37 -3.09 -2.81
CA VAL A 21 0.99 -1.68 -2.55
C VAL A 21 -0.33 -1.58 -1.79
N ILE A 22 -1.33 -2.40 -2.11
CA ILE A 22 -2.62 -2.39 -1.37
C ILE A 22 -2.51 -2.95 0.05
N SER A 23 -1.49 -3.77 0.33
CA SER A 23 -1.24 -4.33 1.66
C SER A 23 -0.28 -3.49 2.51
N LEU A 24 0.29 -2.43 1.92
CA LEU A 24 1.30 -1.59 2.54
C LEU A 24 0.74 -0.79 3.71
N LYS A 25 1.44 -0.82 4.85
CA LYS A 25 1.11 -0.02 6.02
C LYS A 25 2.00 1.20 6.14
N VAL A 26 1.56 2.20 6.92
CA VAL A 26 2.34 3.42 7.16
C VAL A 26 3.71 3.10 7.75
N GLN A 27 3.80 2.15 8.69
CA GLN A 27 5.08 1.71 9.28
C GLN A 27 6.06 1.06 8.29
N ASP A 28 5.60 0.65 7.11
CA ASP A 28 6.44 0.01 6.10
C ASP A 28 7.07 1.05 5.17
N LEU A 29 6.67 2.33 5.26
CA LEU A 29 7.25 3.46 4.52
C LEU A 29 8.27 4.19 5.40
N ASP A 30 9.49 4.30 4.90
CA ASP A 30 10.51 5.21 5.42
C ASP A 30 10.70 6.34 4.40
N LEU A 31 10.04 7.47 4.66
CA LEU A 31 10.10 8.63 3.77
C LEU A 31 11.37 9.46 3.98
N GLU A 32 12.08 9.26 5.10
CA GLU A 32 13.38 9.92 5.35
C GLU A 32 14.47 9.26 4.53
N GLU A 33 14.51 7.92 4.54
CA GLU A 33 15.48 7.13 3.76
C GLU A 33 14.99 6.80 2.34
N LEU A 34 13.78 7.25 1.96
CA LEU A 34 13.14 6.97 0.68
C LEU A 34 13.04 5.47 0.39
N THR A 35 12.71 4.66 1.39
CA THR A 35 12.60 3.21 1.27
C THR A 35 11.24 2.69 1.67
N VAL A 36 10.87 1.54 1.10
CA VAL A 36 9.65 0.82 1.43
C VAL A 36 9.98 -0.64 1.74
N HIS A 37 9.50 -1.11 2.89
CA HIS A 37 9.68 -2.47 3.36
C HIS A 37 8.52 -3.34 2.87
N ILE A 38 8.82 -4.30 2.00
CA ILE A 38 7.84 -5.20 1.41
C ILE A 38 7.88 -6.52 2.17
N LYS A 39 6.83 -6.79 2.94
CA LYS A 39 6.65 -8.05 3.66
C LYS A 39 6.12 -9.12 2.71
N LEU A 40 6.91 -10.15 2.44
CA LEU A 40 6.54 -11.22 1.52
C LEU A 40 5.93 -12.41 2.27
N ALA A 41 5.02 -13.14 1.63
CA ALA A 41 4.36 -14.30 2.23
C ALA A 41 5.28 -15.52 2.30
N LYS A 42 4.92 -16.49 3.16
CA LYS A 42 5.67 -17.71 3.50
C LYS A 42 6.51 -18.26 2.33
N ALA A 43 7.83 -18.27 2.53
CA ALA A 43 8.92 -18.73 1.66
C ALA A 43 9.66 -17.66 0.84
N GLN A 44 9.32 -16.37 0.95
CA GLN A 44 10.12 -15.28 0.38
C GLN A 44 10.65 -14.36 1.48
N GLU A 45 11.91 -13.93 1.34
CA GLU A 45 12.56 -12.99 2.25
C GLU A 45 11.98 -11.58 2.04
N ASP A 46 11.81 -10.83 3.14
CA ASP A 46 11.43 -9.43 3.06
C ASP A 46 12.43 -8.66 2.19
N ARG A 47 11.93 -7.73 1.38
CA ARG A 47 12.77 -6.90 0.50
C ARG A 47 12.50 -5.44 0.72
N ILE A 48 13.52 -4.63 0.49
CA ILE A 48 13.42 -3.18 0.51
C ILE A 48 13.38 -2.69 -0.93
N SER A 49 12.54 -1.71 -1.21
CA SER A 49 12.53 -0.99 -2.49
C SER A 49 12.68 0.51 -2.28
N ILE A 50 13.09 1.23 -3.32
CA ILE A 50 13.33 2.67 -3.25
C ILE A 50 12.07 3.40 -3.70
N ILE A 51 11.65 4.40 -2.92
CA ILE A 51 10.56 5.31 -3.23
C ILE A 51 11.12 6.44 -4.11
N PRO A 52 10.49 6.75 -5.25
CA PRO A 52 10.83 7.94 -6.01
C PRO A 52 10.58 9.22 -5.20
N GLU A 53 11.56 10.11 -5.13
CA GLU A 53 11.45 11.41 -4.43
C GLU A 53 10.21 12.22 -4.84
N SER A 54 9.84 12.14 -6.12
CA SER A 54 8.67 12.84 -6.67
C SER A 54 7.34 12.42 -6.05
N LEU A 55 7.28 11.25 -5.40
CA LEU A 55 6.07 10.72 -4.76
C LEU A 55 6.04 10.99 -3.25
N VAL A 56 7.13 11.47 -2.64
CA VAL A 56 7.24 11.66 -1.19
C VAL A 56 6.19 12.63 -0.69
N ALA A 57 6.09 13.81 -1.30
CA ALA A 57 5.11 14.82 -0.90
C ALA A 57 3.66 14.30 -0.99
N ASP A 58 3.36 13.51 -2.02
CA ASP A 58 2.03 12.90 -2.18
C ASP A 58 1.77 11.80 -1.13
N LEU A 59 2.80 11.02 -0.78
CA LEU A 59 2.73 9.99 0.25
C LEU A 59 2.59 10.59 1.66
N GLU A 60 3.36 11.63 1.99
CA GLU A 60 3.25 12.37 3.26
C GLU A 60 1.82 12.89 3.46
N ASN A 61 1.26 13.54 2.43
CA ASN A 61 -0.12 14.02 2.46
C ASN A 61 -1.13 12.87 2.61
N LEU A 62 -0.85 11.70 2.03
CA LEU A 62 -1.73 10.53 2.11
C LEU A 62 -1.70 9.85 3.48
N VAL A 63 -0.55 9.83 4.15
CA VAL A 63 -0.37 9.22 5.47
C VAL A 63 -0.59 10.21 6.62
N ALA A 64 -0.69 11.51 6.34
CA ALA A 64 -1.01 12.53 7.33
C ALA A 64 -2.29 12.17 8.10
N GLY A 65 -2.17 12.06 9.43
CA GLY A 65 -3.27 11.71 10.32
C GLY A 65 -3.59 10.21 10.41
N LYS A 66 -2.80 9.32 9.78
CA LYS A 66 -2.92 7.87 9.94
C LYS A 66 -2.01 7.34 11.04
N SER A 67 -2.40 6.22 11.62
CA SER A 67 -1.55 5.47 12.56
C SER A 67 -0.59 4.56 11.82
N THR A 68 0.50 4.16 12.47
CA THR A 68 1.54 3.26 11.93
C THR A 68 0.99 1.94 11.37
N ASN A 69 -0.08 1.42 11.97
CA ASN A 69 -0.70 0.16 11.57
C ASN A 69 -1.75 0.28 10.45
N ASP A 70 -2.10 1.50 10.05
CA ASP A 70 -3.10 1.74 9.01
C ASP A 70 -2.52 1.49 7.61
N PHE A 71 -3.40 1.12 6.68
CA PHE A 71 -3.02 0.97 5.28
C PHE A 71 -2.76 2.34 4.62
N VAL A 72 -1.65 2.42 3.87
CA VAL A 72 -1.28 3.60 3.07
C VAL A 72 -2.37 3.86 2.04
N PHE A 73 -2.79 2.82 1.32
CA PHE A 73 -3.92 2.87 0.40
C PHE A 73 -5.10 2.12 1.00
N ALA A 74 -5.90 2.82 1.80
CA ALA A 74 -7.15 2.26 2.29
C ALA A 74 -8.07 1.92 1.09
N SER A 75 -8.48 0.66 1.00
CA SER A 75 -9.47 0.25 0.01
C SER A 75 -10.79 1.00 0.26
N GLU A 76 -11.42 1.52 -0.79
CA GLU A 76 -12.79 2.07 -0.72
C GLU A 76 -13.83 1.02 -0.28
N ARG A 77 -13.43 -0.26 -0.18
CA ARG A 77 -14.31 -1.37 0.18
C ARG A 77 -14.33 -1.73 1.67
N GLY A 78 -13.58 -1.04 2.53
CA GLY A 78 -13.77 -1.10 3.99
C GLY A 78 -13.94 -2.50 4.59
N GLY A 79 -13.29 -3.53 4.04
CA GLY A 79 -13.49 -4.90 4.50
C GLY A 79 -12.93 -5.96 3.54
N VAL A 80 -12.60 -7.11 4.12
CA VAL A 80 -12.40 -8.36 3.39
C VAL A 80 -13.73 -8.70 2.72
N LEU A 81 -13.75 -8.88 1.40
CA LEU A 81 -14.85 -9.59 0.73
C LEU A 81 -14.78 -11.05 1.18
N THR A 82 -15.34 -11.34 2.36
CA THR A 82 -15.65 -12.72 2.73
C THR A 82 -16.70 -13.22 1.76
N THR A 83 -16.49 -14.43 1.25
CA THR A 83 -17.35 -15.22 0.35
C THR A 83 -18.81 -15.37 0.79
N ARG A 84 -19.20 -14.83 1.95
CA ARG A 84 -20.54 -14.94 2.53
C ARG A 84 -21.61 -14.09 1.85
N THR A 85 -21.25 -13.09 1.03
CA THR A 85 -22.24 -12.27 0.29
C THR A 85 -22.62 -12.87 -1.07
N ALA A 86 -21.86 -13.84 -1.59
CA ALA A 86 -22.18 -14.51 -2.86
C ALA A 86 -23.18 -15.67 -2.71
N GLN A 87 -23.57 -16.02 -1.48
CA GLN A 87 -24.44 -17.16 -1.21
C GLN A 87 -25.49 -16.82 -0.15
N LYS A 88 -26.24 -15.76 -0.41
CA LYS A 88 -27.63 -15.71 0.02
C LYS A 88 -28.48 -15.46 -1.22
N ASN A 89 -28.57 -16.51 -2.03
CA ASN A 89 -29.74 -16.78 -2.85
C ASN A 89 -30.96 -16.75 -1.91
N PHE A 90 -31.85 -15.79 -2.12
CA PHE A 90 -33.28 -15.96 -2.36
C PHE A 90 -33.82 -14.63 -2.90
#